data_AF-A0A7X9IIK3-F1
#
_entry.id   AF-A0A7X9IIK3-F1
#
_cell.length_a   1.000
_cell.length_b   1.000
_cell.length_c   1.000
_cell.angle_alpha   90.00
_cell.angle_beta   90.00
_cell.angle_gamma   90.00
#
_symmetry.space_group_name_H-M   'P 1'
#
loop_
_entity.id
_entity.type
_entity.pdbx_description
1 polymer ?
#
loop_
_entity_poly.entity_id
_entity_poly.type
_entity_poly.pdbx_seq_one_letter_code
_entity_poly.pdbx_strand_id
1 'polypeptide(L)'
;MDRTEPPTSSHIEELREQGIVPYSSFAARCASALIVIFSVLALKDHFKVLLGSFQSIASVRDLNMIIGEGVQNGLSHELLVLLLVPAIAAITGALLAGLFQTRFVFRLSQISPNMSRLNPFAIRGILNILKECGFRFLLVFLSGVFATFLFRIMVTDILMLINKDPGEVIYSMWKLFEATLPIFILVIAFSGFLSWLLARNSFFQAHRMTREEVLKENEDNQ
;
A
#
# COMPACT_ATOMS: atom_id res chain seq x y z
N MET A 1 -3.36 -18.77 35.61
CA MET A 1 -3.31 -17.32 35.87
C MET A 1 -3.57 -16.62 34.56
N ASP A 2 -4.61 -15.81 34.49
CA ASP A 2 -4.98 -15.13 33.25
C ASP A 2 -4.01 -13.98 32.95
N ARG A 3 -3.58 -13.89 31.69
CA ARG A 3 -2.72 -12.82 31.17
C ARG A 3 -3.57 -11.59 30.88
N THR A 4 -3.75 -10.74 31.88
CA THR A 4 -4.63 -9.57 31.80
C THR A 4 -3.88 -8.25 31.66
N GLU A 5 -2.63 -8.18 32.10
CA GLU A 5 -1.86 -6.93 32.15
C GLU A 5 -1.21 -6.60 30.79
N PRO A 6 -1.09 -5.31 30.45
CA PRO A 6 -0.34 -4.89 29.27
C PRO A 6 1.16 -5.20 29.45
N PRO A 7 1.90 -5.50 28.36
CA PRO A 7 3.34 -5.74 28.44
C PRO A 7 4.09 -4.47 28.88
N THR A 8 5.10 -4.65 29.72
CA THR A 8 6.00 -3.58 30.17
C THR A 8 6.90 -3.08 29.02
N SER A 9 7.56 -1.92 29.21
CA SER A 9 8.53 -1.41 28.24
C SER A 9 9.71 -2.35 28.02
N SER A 10 10.20 -2.99 29.08
CA SER A 10 11.31 -3.94 29.04
C SER A 10 10.93 -5.20 28.25
N HIS A 11 9.73 -5.76 28.48
CA HIS A 11 9.24 -6.90 27.72
C HIS A 11 9.08 -6.59 26.23
N ILE A 12 8.61 -5.38 25.88
CA ILE A 12 8.50 -4.96 24.48
C ILE A 12 9.88 -4.85 23.83
N GLU A 13 10.90 -4.40 24.57
CA GLU A 13 12.26 -4.31 24.06
C GLU A 13 12.88 -5.70 23.88
N GLU A 14 12.65 -6.64 24.81
CA GLU A 14 13.05 -8.04 24.64
C GLU A 14 12.38 -8.70 23.42
N LEU A 15 11.08 -8.43 23.18
CA LEU A 15 10.38 -8.93 22.00
C LEU A 15 10.96 -8.33 20.72
N ARG A 16 11.31 -7.04 20.72
CA ARG A 16 11.99 -6.38 19.59
C ARG A 16 13.37 -6.96 19.37
N GLU A 17 14.11 -7.18 20.45
CA GLU A 17 15.34 -7.92 20.41
C GLU A 17 15.06 -9.26 19.74
N GLN A 18 14.14 -10.09 20.18
CA GLN A 18 13.81 -11.36 19.52
C GLN A 18 13.31 -11.24 18.06
N GLY A 19 13.16 -10.03 17.51
CA GLY A 19 12.75 -9.77 16.13
C GLY A 19 11.23 -9.89 15.95
N ILE A 20 10.48 -9.85 17.06
CA ILE A 20 9.03 -9.91 17.08
C ILE A 20 8.52 -8.48 17.15
N VAL A 21 8.04 -7.98 16.02
CA VAL A 21 7.52 -6.63 15.87
C VAL A 21 6.10 -6.66 15.30
N PRO A 22 5.22 -5.72 15.69
CA PRO A 22 3.88 -5.61 15.11
C PRO A 22 4.00 -5.25 13.63
N TYR A 23 3.74 -6.23 12.76
CA TYR A 23 3.85 -6.08 11.31
C TYR A 23 2.50 -6.31 10.64
N SER A 24 2.09 -5.36 9.78
CA SER A 24 0.91 -5.50 8.92
C SER A 24 1.33 -5.42 7.45
N SER A 25 1.27 -6.58 6.78
CA SER A 25 1.53 -6.69 5.35
C SER A 25 0.56 -5.86 4.51
N PHE A 26 -0.70 -5.72 4.94
CA PHE A 26 -1.69 -4.91 4.23
C PHE A 26 -1.41 -3.41 4.39
N ALA A 27 -1.10 -2.95 5.60
CA ALA A 27 -0.71 -1.56 5.81
C ALA A 27 0.56 -1.18 5.03
N ALA A 28 1.53 -2.10 4.92
CA ALA A 28 2.75 -1.88 4.14
C ALA A 28 2.44 -1.73 2.64
N ARG A 29 1.53 -2.57 2.11
CA ARG A 29 1.05 -2.46 0.72
C ARG A 29 0.29 -1.16 0.48
N CYS A 30 -0.58 -0.74 1.40
CA CYS A 30 -1.28 0.55 1.29
C CYS A 30 -0.29 1.72 1.27
N ALA A 31 0.70 1.74 2.17
CA ALA A 31 1.74 2.78 2.18
C ALA A 31 2.55 2.81 0.87
N SER A 32 2.96 1.64 0.38
CA SER A 32 3.64 1.53 -0.92
C SER A 32 2.78 2.02 -2.08
N ALA A 33 1.49 1.69 -2.10
CA ALA A 33 0.56 2.13 -3.13
C ALA A 33 0.39 3.65 -3.11
N LEU A 34 0.31 4.27 -1.92
CA LEU A 34 0.25 5.73 -1.79
C LEU A 34 1.51 6.40 -2.36
N ILE A 35 2.69 5.87 -2.06
CA ILE A 35 3.96 6.40 -2.60
C ILE A 35 3.96 6.35 -4.13
N VAL A 36 3.49 5.25 -4.72
CA VAL A 36 3.34 5.14 -6.17
C VAL A 36 2.34 6.15 -6.73
N ILE A 37 1.16 6.28 -6.10
CA ILE A 37 0.15 7.27 -6.53
C ILE A 37 0.74 8.69 -6.50
N PHE A 38 1.41 9.09 -5.41
CA PHE A 38 2.04 10.40 -5.32
C PHE A 38 3.15 10.60 -6.36
N SER A 39 3.92 9.55 -6.65
CA SER A 39 4.94 9.62 -7.71
C SER A 39 4.32 9.84 -9.08
N VAL A 40 3.20 9.19 -9.40
CA VAL A 40 2.48 9.38 -10.67
C VAL A 40 1.87 10.78 -10.75
N LEU A 41 1.31 11.30 -9.66
CA LEU A 41 0.77 12.66 -9.62
C LEU A 41 1.85 13.73 -9.82
N ALA A 42 3.07 13.50 -9.31
CA ALA A 42 4.21 14.39 -9.56
C ALA A 42 4.60 14.44 -11.04
N LEU A 43 4.25 13.41 -11.83
CA LEU A 43 4.54 13.32 -13.26
C LEU A 43 3.43 13.91 -14.15
N LYS A 44 2.46 14.66 -13.59
CA LYS A 44 1.34 15.20 -14.39
C LYS A 44 1.81 16.06 -15.58
N ASP A 45 2.91 16.79 -15.43
CA ASP A 45 3.39 17.71 -16.46
C ASP A 45 4.10 16.93 -17.58
N HIS A 46 4.77 15.82 -17.26
CA HIS A 46 5.28 14.84 -18.23
C HIS A 46 4.15 14.23 -19.06
N PHE A 47 3.02 13.89 -18.44
CA PHE A 47 1.82 13.45 -19.17
C PHE A 47 1.30 14.50 -20.16
N LYS A 48 1.32 15.80 -19.80
CA LYS A 48 0.89 16.88 -20.71
C LYS A 48 1.84 17.04 -21.89
N VAL A 49 3.14 16.96 -21.66
CA VAL A 49 4.16 17.02 -22.72
C VAL A 49 3.99 15.84 -23.68
N LEU A 50 3.75 14.64 -23.15
CA LEU A 50 3.49 13.44 -23.93
C LEU A 50 2.20 13.57 -24.77
N LEU A 51 1.10 14.03 -24.17
CA LEU A 51 -0.17 14.28 -24.86
C LEU A 51 -0.03 15.34 -25.98
N GLY A 52 0.68 16.44 -25.72
CA GLY A 52 0.98 17.45 -26.72
C GLY A 52 1.84 16.90 -27.87
N SER A 53 2.80 16.05 -27.55
CA SER A 53 3.63 15.35 -28.56
C SER A 53 2.78 14.43 -29.44
N PHE A 54 1.86 13.66 -28.86
CA PHE A 54 0.92 12.84 -29.63
C PHE A 54 -0.01 13.66 -30.53
N GLN A 55 -0.55 14.77 -30.05
CA GLN A 55 -1.37 15.67 -30.86
C GLN A 55 -0.57 16.29 -32.02
N SER A 56 0.69 16.66 -31.76
CA SER A 56 1.57 17.19 -32.81
C SER A 56 1.84 16.13 -33.88
N ILE A 57 2.10 14.88 -33.52
CA ILE A 57 2.28 13.77 -34.47
C ILE A 57 1.00 13.50 -35.26
N ALA A 58 -0.15 13.48 -34.60
CA ALA A 58 -1.44 13.22 -35.23
C ALA A 58 -1.87 14.31 -36.24
N SER A 59 -1.35 15.54 -36.09
CA SER A 59 -1.61 16.66 -36.99
C SER A 59 -0.61 16.78 -38.15
N VAL A 60 0.51 16.02 -38.09
CA VAL A 60 1.50 15.99 -39.17
C VAL A 60 1.02 15.07 -40.29
N ARG A 61 0.88 15.63 -41.48
CA ARG A 61 0.42 14.93 -42.70
C ARG A 61 1.56 14.18 -43.41
N ASP A 62 2.81 14.42 -43.03
CA ASP A 62 4.01 13.93 -43.71
C ASP A 62 4.91 13.13 -42.76
N LEU A 63 4.94 11.80 -42.95
CA LEU A 63 5.57 10.84 -42.03
C LEU A 63 7.09 11.05 -41.89
N ASN A 64 7.74 11.67 -42.87
CA ASN A 64 9.18 11.93 -42.85
C ASN A 64 9.60 13.02 -41.83
N MET A 65 8.68 13.93 -41.45
CA MET A 65 8.95 14.91 -40.38
C MET A 65 8.86 14.33 -38.97
N ILE A 66 8.20 13.17 -38.79
CA ILE A 66 8.04 12.50 -37.50
C ILE A 66 9.34 11.77 -37.08
N ILE A 67 10.19 11.42 -38.05
CA ILE A 67 11.43 10.65 -37.84
C ILE A 67 12.61 11.56 -37.40
N GLY A 68 12.40 12.87 -37.29
CA GLY A 68 13.43 13.79 -36.80
C GLY A 68 13.87 13.49 -35.35
N GLU A 69 15.18 13.59 -35.09
CA GLU A 69 15.82 13.25 -33.80
C GLU A 69 15.17 13.95 -32.59
N GLY A 70 14.59 15.15 -32.77
CA GLY A 70 13.93 15.89 -31.69
C GLY A 70 12.63 15.26 -31.17
N VAL A 71 11.83 14.63 -32.04
CA VAL A 71 10.55 14.00 -31.67
C VAL A 71 10.79 12.62 -31.04
N GLN A 72 11.73 11.83 -31.59
CA GLN A 72 12.11 10.54 -31.01
C GLN A 72 12.80 10.68 -29.64
N ASN A 73 13.71 11.64 -29.47
CA ASN A 73 14.44 11.80 -28.20
C ASN A 73 13.54 12.37 -27.09
N GLY A 74 12.62 13.28 -27.41
CA GLY A 74 11.64 13.79 -26.45
C GLY A 74 10.64 12.72 -25.98
N LEU A 75 10.04 11.97 -26.92
CA LEU A 75 9.08 10.92 -26.59
C LEU A 75 9.70 9.76 -25.81
N SER A 76 10.90 9.32 -26.19
CA SER A 76 11.59 8.24 -25.49
C SER A 76 11.99 8.64 -24.07
N HIS A 77 12.43 9.89 -23.85
CA HIS A 77 12.72 10.40 -22.52
C HIS A 77 11.47 10.43 -21.63
N GLU A 78 10.38 11.02 -22.13
CA GLU A 78 9.11 11.13 -21.38
C GLU A 78 8.55 9.75 -21.03
N LEU A 79 8.54 8.81 -21.98
CA LEU A 79 8.11 7.43 -21.74
C LEU A 79 8.98 6.70 -20.72
N LEU A 80 10.30 6.90 -20.77
CA LEU A 80 11.23 6.31 -19.80
C LEU A 80 10.98 6.86 -18.39
N VAL A 81 10.82 8.18 -18.24
CA VAL A 81 10.52 8.81 -16.95
C VAL A 81 9.18 8.32 -16.39
N LEU A 82 8.15 8.27 -17.25
CA LEU A 82 6.81 7.81 -16.88
C LEU A 82 6.78 6.35 -16.40
N LEU A 83 7.70 5.52 -16.90
CA LEU A 83 7.81 4.11 -16.53
C LEU A 83 8.73 3.88 -15.33
N LEU A 84 9.93 4.47 -15.33
CA LEU A 84 10.94 4.22 -14.29
C LEU A 84 10.56 4.84 -12.96
N VAL A 85 10.00 6.05 -12.94
CA VAL A 85 9.72 6.75 -11.67
C VAL A 85 8.70 5.97 -10.83
N PRO A 86 7.54 5.52 -11.36
CA PRO A 86 6.61 4.69 -10.59
C PRO A 86 7.19 3.32 -10.21
N ALA A 87 8.02 2.72 -11.07
CA ALA A 87 8.66 1.44 -10.78
C ALA A 87 9.66 1.54 -9.61
N ILE A 88 10.51 2.56 -9.62
CA ILE A 88 11.42 2.86 -8.51
C ILE A 88 10.61 3.18 -7.26
N ALA A 89 9.57 4.01 -7.36
CA ALA A 89 8.70 4.37 -6.25
C ALA A 89 8.02 3.13 -5.61
N ALA A 90 7.65 2.13 -6.42
CA ALA A 90 7.10 0.87 -5.91
C ALA A 90 8.13 0.08 -5.10
N ILE A 91 9.36 -0.04 -5.62
CA ILE A 91 10.45 -0.74 -4.92
C ILE A 91 10.82 -0.01 -3.63
N THR A 92 11.08 1.29 -3.71
CA THR A 92 11.46 2.09 -2.53
C THR A 92 10.31 2.17 -1.53
N GLY A 93 9.07 2.27 -2.00
CA GLY A 93 7.88 2.31 -1.15
C GLY A 93 7.69 1.01 -0.37
N ALA A 94 7.87 -0.14 -1.01
CA ALA A 94 7.81 -1.43 -0.34
C ALA A 94 8.92 -1.59 0.71
N LEU A 95 10.15 -1.20 0.37
CA LEU A 95 11.30 -1.24 1.28
C LEU A 95 11.09 -0.31 2.49
N LEU A 96 10.77 0.96 2.24
CA LEU A 96 10.57 1.96 3.30
C LEU A 96 9.40 1.61 4.20
N ALA A 97 8.27 1.14 3.64
CA ALA A 97 7.13 0.70 4.44
C ALA A 97 7.48 -0.49 5.35
N GLY A 98 8.25 -1.45 4.84
CA GLY A 98 8.75 -2.59 5.62
C GLY A 98 9.70 -2.15 6.73
N LEU A 99 10.67 -1.29 6.42
CA LEU A 99 11.64 -0.76 7.38
C LEU A 99 10.98 0.08 8.48
N PHE A 100 10.01 0.90 8.11
CA PHE A 100 9.31 1.76 9.07
C PHE A 100 8.46 0.93 10.05
N GLN A 101 7.78 -0.11 9.58
CA GLN A 101 7.03 -1.01 10.46
C GLN A 101 7.92 -1.86 11.36
N THR A 102 9.08 -2.28 10.85
CA THR A 102 10.05 -3.10 11.61
C THR A 102 11.00 -2.26 12.48
N ARG A 103 10.92 -0.92 12.41
CA ARG A 103 11.82 0.02 13.11
C ARG A 103 13.31 -0.31 12.91
N PHE A 104 13.67 -0.74 11.70
CA PHE A 104 15.05 -1.12 11.35
C PHE A 104 15.64 -2.28 12.19
N VAL A 105 14.80 -3.13 12.78
CA VAL A 105 15.27 -4.34 13.47
C VAL A 105 15.74 -5.36 12.44
N PHE A 106 17.05 -5.46 12.25
CA PHE A 106 17.70 -6.46 11.41
C PHE A 106 18.25 -7.60 12.27
N ARG A 107 17.75 -8.84 12.11
CA ARG A 107 18.33 -10.02 12.75
C ARG A 107 18.67 -11.13 11.75
N LEU A 108 19.95 -11.49 11.74
CA LEU A 108 20.51 -12.63 11.00
C LEU A 108 19.95 -13.98 11.49
N SER A 109 19.52 -14.07 12.76
CA SER A 109 18.98 -15.32 13.32
C SER A 109 17.67 -15.77 12.68
N GLN A 110 16.84 -14.84 12.16
CA GLN A 110 15.62 -15.17 11.42
C GLN A 110 15.88 -15.60 9.96
N ILE A 111 17.09 -15.41 9.44
CA ILE A 111 17.51 -15.89 8.11
C ILE A 111 17.92 -17.37 8.19
N SER A 112 18.13 -17.91 9.40
CA SER A 112 18.41 -19.33 9.56
C SER A 112 17.18 -20.17 9.16
N PRO A 113 17.34 -21.17 8.26
CA PRO A 113 16.22 -22.00 7.82
C PRO A 113 15.69 -22.81 9.00
N ASN A 114 14.54 -22.40 9.52
CA ASN A 114 13.87 -23.09 10.62
C ASN A 114 13.09 -24.30 10.06
N MET A 115 13.72 -25.49 10.10
CA MET A 115 13.15 -26.74 9.60
C MET A 115 11.81 -27.12 10.25
N SER A 116 11.51 -26.57 11.42
CA SER A 116 10.22 -26.76 12.11
C SER A 116 9.03 -26.09 11.39
N ARG A 117 9.29 -25.11 10.50
CA ARG A 117 8.25 -24.45 9.68
C ARG A 117 7.90 -25.22 8.40
N LEU A 118 8.66 -26.25 8.05
CA LEU A 118 8.45 -27.08 6.84
C LEU A 118 7.51 -28.27 7.06
N ASN A 119 6.94 -28.45 8.26
CA ASN A 119 6.11 -29.61 8.57
C ASN A 119 4.67 -29.44 8.02
N PRO A 120 4.25 -30.19 6.98
CA PRO A 120 2.94 -30.01 6.32
C PRO A 120 1.75 -30.45 7.19
N PHE A 121 2.00 -31.21 8.27
CA PHE A 121 0.98 -31.76 9.17
C PHE A 121 0.65 -30.88 10.37
N ALA A 122 1.10 -29.62 10.40
CA ALA A 122 0.76 -28.67 11.46
C ALA A 122 -0.71 -28.19 11.33
N ILE A 123 -1.67 -29.04 11.72
CA ILE A 123 -3.11 -28.74 11.79
C ILE A 123 -3.40 -27.50 12.68
N ARG A 124 -2.47 -27.17 13.60
CA ARG A 124 -2.49 -25.92 14.38
C ARG A 124 -2.44 -24.65 13.52
N GLY A 125 -1.88 -24.71 12.31
CA GLY A 125 -1.89 -23.60 11.35
C GLY A 125 -3.29 -23.25 10.85
N ILE A 126 -4.16 -24.25 10.64
CA ILE A 126 -5.51 -24.06 10.08
C ILE A 126 -6.44 -23.33 11.08
N LEU A 127 -6.33 -23.63 12.37
CA LEU A 127 -7.09 -22.93 13.42
C LEU A 127 -6.64 -21.46 13.61
N ASN A 128 -5.35 -21.17 13.42
CA ASN A 128 -4.85 -19.79 13.41
C ASN A 128 -5.31 -19.03 12.15
N ILE A 129 -5.38 -19.70 10.99
CA ILE A 129 -5.93 -19.12 9.76
C ILE A 129 -7.41 -18.73 9.93
N LEU A 130 -8.21 -19.51 10.66
CA LEU A 130 -9.61 -19.16 10.94
C LEU A 130 -9.76 -17.88 11.78
N LYS A 131 -8.89 -17.66 12.77
CA LYS A 131 -8.88 -16.42 13.58
C LYS A 131 -8.41 -15.21 12.77
N GLU A 132 -7.44 -15.39 11.86
CA GLU A 132 -7.01 -14.34 10.94
C GLU A 132 -8.03 -14.07 9.80
N CYS A 133 -8.87 -15.04 9.47
CA CYS A 133 -9.83 -14.95 8.37
C CYS A 133 -10.90 -13.87 8.59
N GLY A 134 -11.43 -13.74 9.81
CA GLY A 134 -12.45 -12.73 10.12
C GLY A 134 -11.96 -11.31 9.86
N PHE A 135 -10.69 -11.03 10.16
CA PHE A 135 -10.11 -9.71 9.93
C PHE A 135 -9.89 -9.40 8.44
N ARG A 136 -9.39 -10.38 7.68
CA ARG A 136 -9.26 -10.24 6.22
C ARG A 136 -10.62 -10.05 5.55
N PHE A 137 -11.65 -10.73 6.05
CA PHE A 137 -13.02 -10.58 5.57
C PHE A 137 -13.57 -9.18 5.83
N LEU A 138 -13.31 -8.58 7.01
CA LEU A 138 -13.70 -7.20 7.30
C LEU A 138 -13.05 -6.20 6.32
N LEU A 139 -11.75 -6.34 6.03
CA LEU A 139 -11.06 -5.49 5.08
C LEU A 139 -11.60 -5.64 3.65
N VAL A 140 -11.85 -6.88 3.21
CA VAL A 140 -12.45 -7.16 1.90
C VAL A 140 -13.86 -6.58 1.83
N PHE A 141 -14.68 -6.77 2.86
CA PHE A 141 -16.02 -6.22 2.94
C PHE A 141 -15.99 -4.68 2.86
N LEU A 142 -15.14 -4.03 3.66
CA LEU A 142 -14.98 -2.58 3.65
C LEU A 142 -14.56 -2.08 2.27
N SER A 143 -13.60 -2.76 1.62
CA SER A 143 -13.18 -2.43 0.25
C SER A 143 -14.31 -2.58 -0.77
N GLY A 144 -15.17 -3.60 -0.63
CA GLY A 144 -16.33 -3.82 -1.50
C GLY A 144 -17.42 -2.77 -1.32
N VAL A 145 -17.67 -2.34 -0.08
CA VAL A 145 -18.61 -1.24 0.22
C VAL A 145 -18.11 0.06 -0.41
N PHE A 146 -16.82 0.39 -0.26
CA PHE A 146 -16.23 1.57 -0.88
C PHE A 146 -16.26 1.49 -2.41
N ALA A 147 -15.94 0.35 -3.00
CA ALA A 147 -16.02 0.15 -4.45
C ALA A 147 -17.45 0.35 -4.97
N THR A 148 -18.45 -0.17 -4.26
CA THR A 148 -19.86 -0.01 -4.63
C THR A 148 -20.31 1.44 -4.49
N PHE A 149 -19.88 2.14 -3.44
CA PHE A 149 -20.19 3.55 -3.23
C PHE A 149 -19.57 4.44 -4.32
N LEU A 150 -18.29 4.25 -4.62
CA LEU A 150 -17.61 4.92 -5.73
C LEU A 150 -18.28 4.64 -7.06
N PHE A 151 -18.62 3.37 -7.33
CA PHE A 151 -19.32 3.00 -8.55
C PHE A 151 -20.67 3.72 -8.67
N ARG A 152 -21.45 3.82 -7.59
CA ARG A 152 -22.73 4.55 -7.62
C ARG A 152 -22.58 6.03 -7.94
N ILE A 153 -21.55 6.69 -7.39
CA ILE A 153 -21.27 8.10 -7.69
C ILE A 153 -20.84 8.23 -9.16
N MET A 154 -19.93 7.37 -9.60
CA MET A 154 -19.36 7.46 -10.95
C MET A 154 -20.34 7.03 -12.05
N VAL A 155 -21.26 6.10 -11.80
CA VAL A 155 -22.20 5.62 -12.82
C VAL A 155 -23.03 6.75 -13.41
N THR A 156 -23.51 7.68 -12.58
CA THR A 156 -24.30 8.81 -13.07
C THR A 156 -23.47 9.69 -14.00
N ASP A 157 -22.23 10.00 -13.63
CA ASP A 157 -21.33 10.82 -14.44
C ASP A 157 -20.88 10.08 -15.72
N ILE A 158 -20.63 8.77 -15.64
CA ILE A 158 -20.27 7.93 -16.79
C ILE A 158 -21.41 7.84 -17.79
N LEU A 159 -22.65 7.68 -17.32
CA LEU A 159 -23.83 7.65 -18.19
C LEU A 159 -24.03 8.99 -18.91
N MET A 160 -23.66 10.11 -18.30
CA MET A 160 -23.67 11.43 -18.95
C MET A 160 -22.61 11.59 -20.04
N LEU A 161 -21.57 10.73 -20.09
CA LEU A 161 -20.55 10.75 -21.15
C LEU A 161 -21.03 10.12 -22.45
N ILE A 162 -22.03 9.23 -22.42
CA ILE A 162 -22.49 8.46 -23.59
C ILE A 162 -23.05 9.37 -24.70
N ASN A 163 -23.57 10.54 -24.32
CA ASN A 163 -24.20 11.49 -25.26
C ASN A 163 -23.29 12.67 -25.62
N LYS A 164 -22.00 12.65 -25.26
CA LYS A 164 -21.07 13.75 -25.54
C LYS A 164 -20.20 13.49 -26.76
N ASP A 165 -19.75 14.57 -27.37
CA ASP A 165 -18.79 14.55 -28.48
C ASP A 165 -17.46 13.90 -28.01
N PRO A 166 -16.82 13.02 -28.81
CA PRO A 166 -15.57 12.33 -28.43
C PRO A 166 -14.45 13.24 -27.90
N GLY A 167 -14.36 14.50 -28.35
CA GLY A 167 -13.40 15.47 -27.81
C GLY A 167 -13.71 15.89 -26.36
N GLU A 168 -14.98 16.05 -26.03
CA GLU A 168 -15.43 16.41 -24.67
C GLU A 168 -15.40 15.22 -23.71
N VAL A 169 -15.47 14.00 -24.24
CA VAL A 169 -15.38 12.76 -23.45
C VAL A 169 -14.02 12.67 -22.75
N ILE A 170 -12.91 12.91 -23.47
CA ILE A 170 -11.56 12.80 -22.89
C ILE A 170 -11.37 13.80 -21.74
N TYR A 171 -11.77 15.05 -21.93
CA TYR A 171 -11.69 16.08 -20.89
C TYR A 171 -12.58 15.75 -19.68
N SER A 172 -13.80 15.29 -19.94
CA SER A 172 -14.73 14.91 -18.88
C SER A 172 -14.23 13.69 -18.09
N MET A 173 -13.63 12.70 -18.76
CA MET A 173 -12.99 11.55 -18.09
C MET A 173 -11.81 11.97 -17.21
N TRP A 174 -10.96 12.88 -17.69
CA TRP A 174 -9.85 13.40 -16.89
C TRP A 174 -10.34 14.13 -15.64
N LYS A 175 -11.37 14.97 -15.78
CA LYS A 175 -11.98 15.68 -14.66
C LYS A 175 -12.60 14.72 -13.63
N LEU A 176 -13.24 13.65 -14.09
CA LEU A 176 -13.77 12.61 -13.19
C LEU A 176 -12.65 11.85 -12.46
N PHE A 177 -11.54 11.57 -13.14
CA PHE A 177 -10.37 10.98 -12.52
C PHE A 177 -9.79 11.89 -11.42
N GLU A 178 -9.60 13.18 -11.69
CA GLU A 178 -9.13 14.15 -10.69
C GLU A 178 -10.09 14.29 -9.50
N ALA A 179 -11.41 14.22 -9.73
CA ALA A 179 -12.41 14.33 -8.66
C ALA A 179 -12.47 13.08 -7.77
N THR A 180 -12.24 11.89 -8.33
CA THR A 180 -12.34 10.61 -7.61
C THR A 180 -11.03 10.20 -6.92
N LEU A 181 -9.90 10.67 -7.42
CA LEU A 181 -8.58 10.31 -6.91
C LEU A 181 -8.33 10.68 -5.43
N PRO A 182 -8.75 11.85 -4.91
CA PRO A 182 -8.63 12.16 -3.48
C PRO A 182 -9.43 11.19 -2.59
N ILE A 183 -10.62 10.77 -3.03
CA ILE A 183 -11.45 9.81 -2.30
C ILE A 183 -10.73 8.45 -2.26
N PHE A 184 -10.17 8.03 -3.39
CA PHE A 184 -9.40 6.78 -3.48
C PHE A 184 -8.17 6.78 -2.56
N ILE A 185 -7.41 7.88 -2.51
CA ILE A 185 -6.28 8.07 -1.59
C ILE A 185 -6.74 7.95 -0.14
N LEU A 186 -7.85 8.60 0.22
CA LEU A 186 -8.41 8.56 1.58
C LEU A 186 -8.80 7.14 1.97
N VAL A 187 -9.45 6.38 1.08
CA VAL A 187 -9.85 5.00 1.35
C VAL A 187 -8.63 4.09 1.57
N ILE A 188 -7.59 4.21 0.75
CA ILE A 188 -6.35 3.43 0.92
C ILE A 188 -5.66 3.80 2.23
N ALA A 189 -5.53 5.10 2.51
CA ALA A 189 -4.90 5.59 3.74
C ALA A 189 -5.66 5.12 4.98
N PHE A 190 -6.99 5.24 4.99
CA PHE A 190 -7.84 4.81 6.09
C PHE A 190 -7.77 3.29 6.30
N SER A 191 -7.84 2.50 5.21
CA SER A 191 -7.78 1.04 5.29
C SER A 191 -6.42 0.55 5.76
N GLY A 192 -5.33 1.18 5.30
CA GLY A 192 -3.98 0.91 5.75
C GLY A 192 -3.77 1.25 7.22
N PHE A 193 -4.26 2.42 7.65
CA PHE A 193 -4.19 2.87 9.04
C PHE A 193 -4.95 1.94 9.98
N LEU A 194 -6.19 1.56 9.63
CA LEU A 194 -6.99 0.63 10.42
C LEU A 194 -6.31 -0.73 10.54
N SER A 195 -5.72 -1.22 9.44
CA SER A 195 -4.97 -2.48 9.46
C SER A 195 -3.71 -2.42 10.33
N TRP A 196 -2.98 -1.31 10.32
CA TRP A 196 -1.84 -1.10 11.20
C TRP A 196 -2.26 -1.05 12.68
N LEU A 197 -3.32 -0.31 12.99
CA LEU A 197 -3.84 -0.19 14.35
C LEU A 197 -4.26 -1.56 14.90
N LEU A 198 -4.91 -2.36 14.07
CA LEU A 198 -5.37 -3.70 14.44
C LEU A 198 -4.20 -4.66 14.61
N ALA A 199 -3.21 -4.66 13.71
CA ALA A 199 -2.00 -5.47 13.89
C ALA A 199 -1.25 -5.09 15.17
N ARG A 200 -1.18 -3.79 15.49
CA ARG A 200 -0.60 -3.30 16.73
C ARG A 200 -1.40 -3.78 17.95
N ASN A 201 -2.72 -3.68 17.93
CA ASN A 201 -3.57 -4.12 19.03
C ASN A 201 -3.51 -5.65 19.24
N SER A 202 -3.51 -6.43 18.15
CA SER A 202 -3.34 -7.89 18.21
C SER A 202 -1.99 -8.28 18.79
N PHE A 203 -0.92 -7.55 18.47
CA PHE A 203 0.40 -7.75 19.08
C PHE A 203 0.35 -7.53 20.60
N PHE A 204 -0.20 -6.42 21.07
CA PHE A 204 -0.33 -6.16 22.51
C PHE A 204 -1.20 -7.19 23.23
N GLN A 205 -2.28 -7.65 22.59
CA GLN A 205 -3.15 -8.68 23.16
C GLN A 205 -2.48 -10.05 23.24
N ALA A 206 -1.68 -10.43 22.23
CA ALA A 206 -0.96 -11.70 22.22
C ALA A 206 0.17 -11.74 23.26
N HIS A 207 0.76 -10.58 23.57
CA HIS A 207 1.87 -10.44 24.51
C HIS A 207 1.44 -9.84 25.86
N ARG A 208 0.19 -10.05 26.28
CA ARG A 208 -0.24 -9.70 27.65
C ARG A 208 0.51 -10.54 28.67
N MET A 209 0.80 -9.93 29.81
CA MET A 209 1.55 -10.54 30.90
C MET A 209 0.61 -10.85 32.08
N THR A 210 1.05 -11.76 32.94
CA THR A 210 0.42 -11.98 34.24
C THR A 210 0.90 -10.93 35.25
N ARG A 211 0.11 -10.69 36.29
CA ARG A 211 0.46 -9.70 37.34
C ARG A 211 1.79 -10.04 38.05
N GLU A 212 2.09 -11.32 38.21
CA GLU A 212 3.34 -11.80 38.82
C GLU A 212 4.56 -11.55 37.92
N GLU A 213 4.44 -11.78 36.61
CA GLU A 213 5.50 -11.48 35.63
C GLU A 213 5.85 -9.98 35.62
N VAL A 214 4.84 -9.10 35.67
CA VAL A 214 5.04 -7.64 35.71
C VAL A 214 5.72 -7.20 37.01
N LEU A 215 5.33 -7.76 38.16
CA LEU A 215 5.95 -7.42 39.44
C LEU A 215 7.42 -7.85 39.48
N LYS A 216 7.72 -9.05 38.98
CA LYS A 216 9.08 -9.57 38.90
C LYS A 216 9.97 -8.72 38.00
N GLU A 217 9.48 -8.30 36.82
CA GLU A 217 10.24 -7.39 35.95
C GLU A 217 10.47 -6.01 36.57
N ASN A 218 9.55 -5.50 37.38
CA ASN A 218 9.73 -4.23 38.08
C ASN A 218 10.76 -4.34 39.22
N GLU A 219 10.83 -5.49 39.89
CA GLU A 219 11.85 -5.79 40.91
C GLU A 219 13.24 -5.98 40.28
N ASP A 220 13.34 -6.67 39.14
CA ASP A 220 14.61 -6.89 38.43
C ASP A 220 15.18 -5.60 37.78
N ASN A 221 14.34 -4.58 37.53
CA ASN A 221 14.73 -3.29 36.94
C ASN A 221 15.00 -2.16 37.96
N GLN A 222 14.95 -2.44 39.27
CA GLN A 222 15.39 -1.51 40.34
C GLN A 222 16.84 -1.77 40.74
#